data_AF-A0A6M0RP51-F1
#
_entry.id   AF-A0A6M0RP51-F1
#
_cell.length_a   1.000
_cell.length_b   1.000
_cell.length_c   1.000
_cell.angle_alpha   90.00
_cell.angle_beta   90.00
_cell.angle_gamma   90.00
#
_symmetry.space_group_name_H-M   'P 1'
#
loop_
_entity.id
_entity.type
_entity.pdbx_description
1 polymer ?
#
loop_
_entity_poly.entity_id
_entity_poly.type
_entity_poly.pdbx_seq_one_letter_code
_entity_poly.pdbx_strand_id
1 'polypeptide(L)'
;MPNANVFRGSDASLVLAVDDIESVEGQFAESLIENYEFSNVVGRLQNVQVRVENELRPYHELGKRFATELRPGNINVSGVVERAHINGALIRLLLGDGATSPPPTGTIAQPSFNIVINLSNPAIPDNTNTLTVFGVKFESWSFSLPEDDFVMESATFKALRISAEEVGG
;
A
#
# COMPACT_ATOMS: atom_id res chain seq x y z
N MET A 1 11.27 -22.15 9.60
CA MET A 1 12.09 -21.08 9.00
C MET A 1 11.26 -19.80 9.07
N PRO A 2 11.73 -18.70 9.67
CA PRO A 2 10.96 -17.46 9.71
C PRO A 2 10.90 -16.89 8.28
N ASN A 3 9.72 -16.46 7.84
CA ASN A 3 9.51 -15.87 6.52
C ASN A 3 10.32 -14.56 6.42
N ALA A 4 11.51 -14.62 5.82
CA ALA A 4 12.46 -13.51 5.72
C ALA A 4 11.98 -12.35 4.82
N ASN A 5 10.88 -12.52 4.08
CA ASN A 5 10.36 -11.53 3.14
C ASN A 5 9.20 -10.69 3.71
N VAL A 6 8.96 -10.76 5.02
CA VAL A 6 7.91 -9.96 5.67
C VAL A 6 8.56 -8.76 6.34
N PHE A 7 8.40 -7.59 5.71
CA PHE A 7 8.79 -6.32 6.31
C PHE A 7 7.70 -5.90 7.30
N ARG A 8 8.08 -5.64 8.56
CA ARG A 8 7.18 -5.19 9.62
C ARG A 8 7.59 -3.80 10.06
N GLY A 9 6.71 -2.82 9.87
CA GLY A 9 6.83 -1.50 10.49
C GLY A 9 5.82 -1.35 11.61
N SER A 10 6.26 -0.85 12.78
CA SER A 10 5.35 -0.54 13.89
C SER A 10 4.41 0.60 13.52
N ASP A 11 4.94 1.62 12.85
CA ASP A 11 4.25 2.86 12.51
C ASP A 11 4.47 3.21 11.04
N ALA A 12 3.38 3.48 10.33
CA ALA A 12 3.40 3.89 8.93
C ALA A 12 2.38 5.00 8.67
N SER A 13 2.66 5.87 7.70
CA SER A 13 1.73 6.89 7.23
C SER A 13 1.09 6.47 5.92
N LEU A 14 -0.22 6.70 5.81
CA LEU A 14 -0.97 6.55 4.57
C LEU A 14 -1.05 7.91 3.89
N VAL A 15 -0.56 7.97 2.65
CA VAL A 15 -0.47 9.19 1.85
C VAL A 15 -1.25 8.99 0.55
N LEU A 16 -1.92 10.01 0.04
CA LEU A 16 -2.53 9.95 -1.28
C LEU A 16 -1.45 9.94 -2.37
N ALA A 17 -1.57 9.03 -3.34
CA ALA A 17 -0.63 8.95 -4.45
C ALA A 17 -0.96 10.03 -5.48
N VAL A 18 -0.32 11.19 -5.37
CA VAL A 18 -0.43 12.32 -6.33
C VAL A 18 0.68 12.24 -7.40
N ASP A 19 1.57 11.25 -7.31
CA ASP A 19 2.79 11.16 -8.12
C ASP A 19 2.55 11.03 -9.64
N ASP A 20 1.31 10.73 -10.07
CA ASP A 20 0.92 10.62 -11.47
C ASP A 20 -0.28 11.54 -11.78
N ILE A 21 -0.01 12.85 -11.84
CA ILE A 21 -0.99 13.94 -12.11
C ILE A 21 -1.67 13.78 -13.49
N GLU A 22 -1.03 13.06 -14.41
CA GLU A 22 -1.61 12.79 -15.74
C GLU A 22 -2.61 11.62 -15.72
N SER A 23 -2.54 10.75 -14.71
CA SER A 23 -3.50 9.67 -14.54
C SER A 23 -4.84 10.17 -13.98
N VAL A 24 -5.91 9.50 -14.39
CA VAL A 24 -7.27 9.74 -13.86
C VAL A 24 -7.28 9.61 -12.33
N GLU A 25 -6.54 8.65 -11.78
CA GLU A 25 -6.43 8.42 -10.33
C GLU A 25 -5.72 9.57 -9.59
N GLY A 26 -4.69 10.16 -10.20
CA GLY A 26 -3.97 11.32 -9.65
C GLY A 26 -4.81 12.60 -9.66
N GLN A 27 -5.59 12.85 -10.72
CA GLN A 27 -6.53 13.97 -10.77
C GLN A 27 -7.64 13.84 -9.71
N PHE A 28 -8.12 12.62 -9.46
CA PHE A 28 -9.04 12.36 -8.36
C PHE A 28 -8.38 12.64 -7.00
N ALA A 29 -7.16 12.17 -6.78
CA ALA A 29 -6.42 12.44 -5.55
C ALA A 29 -6.23 13.94 -5.31
N GLU A 30 -5.83 14.71 -6.32
CA GLU A 30 -5.66 16.17 -6.25
C GLU A 30 -6.98 16.88 -5.93
N SER A 31 -8.07 16.54 -6.64
CA SER A 31 -9.39 17.11 -6.37
C SER A 31 -9.87 16.85 -4.94
N LEU A 32 -9.51 15.71 -4.36
CA LEU A 32 -9.89 15.33 -3.02
C LEU A 32 -9.04 16.03 -1.94
N ILE A 33 -7.76 16.30 -2.23
CA ILE A 33 -6.90 17.11 -1.36
C ILE A 33 -7.41 18.56 -1.32
N GLU A 34 -7.74 19.13 -2.47
CA GLU A 34 -8.27 20.50 -2.57
C GLU A 34 -9.63 20.66 -1.87
N ASN A 35 -10.54 19.70 -2.06
CA ASN A 35 -11.90 19.77 -1.51
C ASN A 35 -11.97 19.70 0.01
N TYR A 36 -10.95 19.13 0.66
CA TYR A 36 -10.99 18.84 2.09
C TYR A 36 -9.84 19.48 2.89
N GLU A 37 -9.02 20.32 2.25
CA GLU A 37 -7.81 20.93 2.83
C GLU A 37 -6.92 19.89 3.55
N PHE A 38 -6.90 18.65 3.07
CA PHE A 38 -6.18 17.61 3.77
C PHE A 38 -4.67 17.82 3.61
N SER A 39 -3.94 17.63 4.72
CA SER A 39 -2.54 17.26 4.59
C SER A 39 -2.46 15.98 3.78
N ASN A 40 -1.47 15.84 2.88
CA ASN A 40 -1.30 14.66 2.02
C ASN A 40 -1.37 13.32 2.78
N VAL A 41 -1.13 13.35 4.10
CA VAL A 41 -1.33 12.23 5.03
C VAL A 41 -2.81 12.10 5.42
N VAL A 42 -3.44 11.02 4.94
CA VAL A 42 -4.87 10.72 5.16
C VAL A 42 -5.13 9.74 6.31
N GLY A 43 -4.07 9.13 6.85
CA GLY A 43 -4.19 8.22 7.99
C GLY A 43 -2.87 7.73 8.55
N ARG A 44 -2.94 7.11 9.72
CA ARG A 44 -1.82 6.42 10.38
C ARG A 44 -2.14 4.93 10.47
N LEU A 45 -1.20 4.11 10.00
CA LEU A 45 -1.29 2.67 9.98
C LEU A 45 -0.38 2.08 11.06
N GLN A 46 -0.86 1.02 11.70
CA GLN A 46 -0.16 0.29 12.73
C GLN A 46 0.01 -1.17 12.34
N ASN A 47 1.18 -1.72 12.70
CA ASN A 47 1.56 -3.11 12.47
C ASN A 47 1.37 -3.55 11.00
N VAL A 48 1.97 -2.78 10.08
CA VAL A 48 1.88 -3.06 8.65
C VAL A 48 2.81 -4.21 8.29
N GLN A 49 2.26 -5.22 7.62
CA GLN A 49 3.02 -6.35 7.09
C GLN A 49 2.99 -6.31 5.56
N VAL A 50 4.18 -6.15 4.96
CA VAL A 50 4.34 -6.17 3.50
C VAL A 50 4.96 -7.51 3.09
N ARG A 51 4.37 -8.16 2.09
CA ARG A 51 4.82 -9.41 1.50
C ARG A 51 5.09 -9.22 0.01
N VAL A 52 6.30 -9.60 -0.39
CA VAL A 52 6.72 -9.65 -1.80
C VAL A 52 6.86 -11.11 -2.22
N GLU A 53 6.11 -11.50 -3.24
CA GLU A 53 6.16 -12.83 -3.83
C GLU A 53 6.71 -12.73 -5.25
N ASN A 54 7.77 -13.49 -5.53
CA ASN A 54 8.35 -13.57 -6.87
C ASN A 54 8.00 -14.95 -7.46
N GLU A 55 7.32 -14.95 -8.60
CA GLU A 55 7.00 -16.18 -9.32
C GLU A 55 8.27 -16.75 -9.98
N LEU A 56 8.89 -17.76 -9.37
CA LEU A 56 10.04 -18.44 -9.96
C LEU A 56 9.59 -19.70 -10.70
N ARG A 57 9.94 -19.81 -11.98
CA ARG A 57 9.60 -20.97 -12.81
C ARG A 57 10.86 -21.79 -13.13
N PRO A 58 10.90 -23.09 -12.79
CA PRO A 58 12.04 -23.94 -13.10
C PRO A 58 12.08 -24.24 -14.60
N TYR A 59 13.25 -24.05 -15.21
CA TYR A 59 13.53 -24.46 -16.58
C TYR A 59 14.31 -25.78 -16.57
N HIS A 60 13.83 -26.75 -17.33
CA HIS A 60 14.48 -28.04 -17.51
C HIS A 60 14.93 -28.20 -18.96
N GLU A 61 16.24 -28.36 -19.16
CA GLU A 61 16.79 -28.82 -20.43
C GLU A 61 16.36 -30.26 -20.73
N LEU A 62 16.17 -30.56 -22.01
CA LEU A 62 15.76 -31.90 -22.46
C LEU A 62 16.79 -32.94 -21.99
N GLY A 63 16.31 -33.95 -21.24
CA GLY A 63 17.14 -35.04 -20.73
C GLY A 63 17.74 -34.82 -19.34
N LYS A 64 17.59 -33.64 -18.73
CA LYS A 64 18.01 -33.39 -17.34
C LYS A 64 16.82 -33.48 -16.38
N ARG A 65 17.05 -34.11 -15.22
CA ARG A 65 16.03 -34.26 -14.16
C ARG A 65 15.99 -33.07 -13.20
N PHE A 66 17.12 -32.37 -13.03
CA PHE A 66 17.19 -31.15 -12.24
C PHE A 66 16.95 -29.92 -13.13
N ALA A 67 16.40 -28.86 -12.53
CA ALA A 67 16.25 -27.57 -13.20
C ALA A 67 17.64 -26.99 -13.44
N THR A 68 17.89 -26.50 -14.64
CA THR A 68 19.18 -25.89 -15.01
C THR A 68 19.18 -24.40 -14.74
N GLU A 69 18.00 -23.78 -14.72
CA GLU A 69 17.84 -22.34 -14.50
C GLU A 69 16.49 -22.06 -13.82
N LEU A 70 16.44 -21.00 -13.01
CA LEU A 70 15.20 -20.43 -12.50
C LEU A 70 14.89 -19.16 -13.29
N ARG A 71 13.75 -19.15 -13.99
CA ARG A 71 13.32 -17.97 -14.73
C ARG A 71 12.46 -17.08 -13.84
N PRO A 72 12.79 -15.77 -13.72
CA PRO A 72 11.98 -14.83 -12.98
C PRO A 72 10.66 -14.57 -13.75
N GLY A 73 9.56 -14.60 -13.02
CA GLY A 73 8.22 -14.25 -13.48
C GLY A 73 7.75 -12.93 -12.88
N ASN A 74 6.45 -12.84 -12.60
CA ASN A 74 5.85 -11.63 -12.05
C ASN A 74 6.23 -11.44 -10.58
N ILE A 75 6.31 -10.18 -10.17
CA ILE A 75 6.49 -9.77 -8.78
C ILE A 75 5.14 -9.28 -8.27
N ASN A 76 4.62 -9.93 -7.25
CA ASN A 76 3.35 -9.57 -6.62
C ASN A 76 3.64 -8.96 -5.26
N VAL A 77 3.13 -7.74 -5.03
CA VAL A 77 3.23 -7.05 -3.74
C VAL A 77 1.86 -7.04 -3.09
N SER A 78 1.78 -7.61 -1.88
CA SER A 78 0.55 -7.65 -1.07
C SER A 78 0.87 -7.35 0.38
N GLY A 79 -0.13 -6.99 1.17
CA GLY A 79 0.08 -6.78 2.59
C GLY A 79 -1.20 -6.72 3.41
N VAL A 80 -0.99 -6.66 4.72
CA VAL A 80 -2.04 -6.59 5.73
C VAL A 80 -1.71 -5.46 6.69
N VAL A 81 -2.73 -4.70 7.08
CA VAL A 81 -2.68 -3.67 8.11
C VAL A 81 -3.61 -4.12 9.23
N GLU A 82 -3.10 -4.15 10.46
CA GLU A 82 -3.91 -4.54 11.61
C GLU A 82 -4.91 -3.44 11.96
N ARG A 83 -4.40 -2.22 12.14
CA ARG A 83 -5.20 -1.05 12.51
C ARG A 83 -4.78 0.17 11.72
N ALA A 84 -5.77 0.92 11.27
CA ALA A 84 -5.55 2.15 10.53
C ALA A 84 -6.51 3.24 11.03
N HIS A 85 -5.94 4.27 11.64
CA HIS A 85 -6.65 5.48 12.03
C HIS A 85 -6.77 6.39 10.83
N ILE A 86 -7.99 6.64 10.42
CA ILE A 86 -8.30 7.16 9.10
C ILE A 86 -9.25 8.34 9.27
N ASN A 87 -9.14 9.32 8.38
CA ASN A 87 -10.09 10.42 8.38
C ASN A 87 -11.48 9.94 7.87
N GLY A 88 -12.58 10.42 8.44
CA GLY A 88 -13.95 10.05 8.00
C GLY A 88 -14.25 10.34 6.53
N ALA A 89 -13.54 11.29 5.91
CA ALA A 89 -13.63 11.52 4.46
C ALA A 89 -13.04 10.38 3.61
N LEU A 90 -12.29 9.45 4.22
CA LEU A 90 -11.68 8.34 3.50
C LEU A 90 -12.71 7.35 2.97
N ILE A 91 -13.95 7.33 3.45
CA ILE A 91 -15.01 6.53 2.81
C ILE A 91 -15.28 7.06 1.39
N ARG A 92 -15.29 8.38 1.21
CA ARG A 92 -15.39 9.02 -0.10
C ARG A 92 -14.14 8.79 -0.94
N LEU A 93 -12.95 8.74 -0.31
CA LEU A 93 -11.72 8.37 -1.01
C LEU A 93 -11.78 6.91 -1.48
N LEU A 94 -12.12 5.95 -0.62
CA LEU A 94 -12.12 4.53 -0.95
C LEU A 94 -13.17 4.13 -1.99
N LEU A 95 -14.33 4.78 -1.97
CA LEU A 95 -15.43 4.53 -2.90
C LEU A 95 -15.41 5.47 -4.12
N GLY A 96 -14.50 6.45 -4.14
CA GLY A 96 -14.44 7.49 -5.16
C GLY A 96 -15.80 8.20 -5.35
N ASP A 97 -16.15 8.44 -6.61
CA ASP A 97 -17.44 9.04 -6.96
C ASP A 97 -18.65 8.16 -6.57
N GLY A 98 -18.44 6.87 -6.26
CA GLY A 98 -19.49 5.98 -5.74
C GLY A 98 -20.04 6.39 -4.37
N ALA A 99 -19.32 7.22 -3.61
CA ALA A 99 -19.83 7.81 -2.37
C ALA A 99 -20.70 9.06 -2.60
N THR A 100 -20.82 9.55 -3.83
CA THR A 100 -21.69 10.70 -4.16
C THR A 100 -23.12 10.25 -4.43
N SER A 101 -24.09 11.11 -4.15
CA SER A 101 -25.51 10.84 -4.39
C SER A 101 -26.05 11.81 -5.45
N PRO A 102 -26.54 11.33 -6.61
CA PRO A 102 -26.64 9.92 -7.03
C PRO A 102 -25.28 9.35 -7.49
N PRO A 103 -25.03 8.04 -7.33
CA PRO A 103 -23.78 7.43 -7.77
C PRO A 103 -23.68 7.50 -9.30
N PRO A 104 -22.48 7.79 -9.87
CA PRO A 104 -22.29 7.85 -11.31
C PRO A 104 -22.53 6.48 -11.95
N THR A 105 -23.04 6.49 -13.17
CA THR A 105 -23.28 5.28 -13.97
C THR A 105 -22.06 4.84 -14.80
N GLY A 106 -20.92 5.54 -14.65
CA GLY A 106 -19.67 5.29 -15.37
C GLY A 106 -18.64 4.51 -14.56
N THR A 107 -17.42 4.39 -15.10
CA THR A 107 -16.29 3.77 -14.38
C THR A 107 -15.94 4.60 -13.15
N ILE A 108 -16.15 4.03 -11.96
CA ILE A 108 -15.74 4.66 -10.71
C ILE A 108 -14.26 4.37 -10.50
N ALA A 109 -13.41 5.37 -10.70
CA ALA A 109 -11.99 5.24 -10.41
C ALA A 109 -11.78 5.24 -8.89
N GLN A 110 -11.03 4.26 -8.40
CA GLN A 110 -10.59 4.25 -7.02
C GLN A 110 -9.24 4.97 -6.93
N PRO A 111 -9.07 5.96 -6.04
CA PRO A 111 -7.78 6.60 -5.84
C PRO A 111 -6.75 5.57 -5.36
N SER A 112 -5.51 5.78 -5.78
CA SER A 112 -4.38 5.01 -5.31
C SER A 112 -3.71 5.70 -4.13
N PHE A 113 -3.14 4.90 -3.23
CA PHE A 113 -2.46 5.38 -2.03
C PHE A 113 -0.99 4.98 -2.06
N ASN A 114 -0.16 5.72 -1.34
CA ASN A 114 1.19 5.33 -1.01
C ASN A 114 1.28 5.08 0.50
N ILE A 115 1.96 4.01 0.90
CA ILE A 115 2.25 3.75 2.32
C ILE A 115 3.74 4.02 2.54
N VAL A 116 4.05 4.89 3.50
CA VAL A 116 5.42 5.18 3.91
C VAL A 116 5.65 4.56 5.28
N ILE A 117 6.63 3.66 5.36
CA ILE A 117 6.98 2.89 6.55
C ILE A 117 8.39 3.27 6.96
N ASN A 118 8.55 3.70 8.21
CA ASN A 118 9.87 3.94 8.78
C ASN A 118 10.35 2.67 9.47
N LEU A 119 11.51 2.17 9.06
CA LEU A 119 12.14 0.96 9.56
C LEU A 119 13.47 1.32 10.21
N SER A 120 13.73 0.77 11.39
CA SER A 120 15.07 0.82 11.97
C SER A 120 15.96 -0.19 11.25
N ASN A 121 17.18 0.24 10.88
CA ASN A 121 18.14 -0.66 10.26
C ASN A 121 18.79 -1.56 11.33
N PRO A 122 18.58 -2.90 11.31
CA PRO A 122 19.18 -3.78 12.32
C PRO A 122 20.70 -3.94 12.16
N ALA A 123 21.25 -3.62 10.98
CA ALA A 123 22.68 -3.68 10.73
C ALA A 123 23.42 -2.40 11.16
N ILE A 124 22.73 -1.24 11.15
CA ILE A 124 23.26 0.06 11.57
C ILE A 124 22.20 0.77 12.41
N PRO A 125 22.24 0.66 13.76
CA PRO A 125 21.18 1.14 14.64
C PRO A 125 20.89 2.65 14.56
N ASP A 126 21.87 3.44 14.13
CA ASP A 126 21.76 4.89 14.00
C ASP A 126 21.13 5.33 12.67
N ASN A 127 20.86 4.38 11.75
CA ASN A 127 20.29 4.68 10.45
C ASN A 127 18.83 4.25 10.33
N THR A 128 18.02 5.12 9.72
CA THR A 128 16.61 4.84 9.46
C THR A 128 16.39 4.61 7.97
N ASN A 129 15.70 3.51 7.66
CA ASN A 129 15.30 3.18 6.31
C ASN A 129 13.83 3.54 6.11
N THR A 130 13.52 4.24 5.04
CA THR A 130 12.16 4.56 4.63
C THR A 130 11.76 3.59 3.54
N LEU A 131 10.76 2.74 3.80
CA LEU A 131 10.15 1.86 2.83
C LEU A 131 8.85 2.50 2.32
N THR A 132 8.80 2.82 1.04
CA THR A 132 7.62 3.36 0.37
C THR A 132 6.97 2.29 -0.51
N VAL A 133 5.70 2.00 -0.25
CA VAL A 133 4.85 1.12 -1.04
C VAL A 133 3.96 1.99 -1.91
N PHE A 134 4.06 1.83 -3.23
CA PHE A 134 3.38 2.70 -4.19
C PHE A 134 2.17 2.04 -4.84
N GLY A 135 1.15 2.85 -5.14
CA GLY A 135 -0.03 2.40 -5.88
C GLY A 135 -0.86 1.37 -5.11
N VAL A 136 -0.95 1.56 -3.80
CA VAL A 136 -1.69 0.73 -2.86
C VAL A 136 -3.19 0.87 -3.12
N LYS A 137 -3.86 -0.27 -3.27
CA LYS A 137 -5.31 -0.39 -3.29
C LYS A 137 -5.75 -1.41 -2.25
N PHE A 138 -6.72 -1.02 -1.43
CA PHE A 138 -7.28 -1.89 -0.39
C PHE A 138 -8.28 -2.87 -1.02
N GLU A 139 -8.01 -4.16 -0.82
CA GLU A 139 -8.84 -5.26 -1.33
C GLU A 139 -9.99 -5.59 -0.36
N SER A 140 -9.72 -5.53 0.94
CA SER A 140 -10.74 -5.69 1.96
C SER A 140 -10.44 -4.79 3.15
N TRP A 141 -11.49 -4.27 3.77
CA TRP A 141 -11.41 -3.45 4.97
C TRP A 141 -12.72 -3.55 5.75
N SER A 142 -12.62 -3.43 7.06
CA SER A 142 -13.78 -3.38 7.96
C SER A 142 -13.64 -2.17 8.86
N PHE A 143 -14.73 -1.44 9.09
CA PHE A 143 -14.75 -0.34 10.04
C PHE A 143 -15.35 -0.80 11.36
N SER A 144 -14.64 -0.51 12.44
CA SER A 144 -15.21 -0.43 13.78
C SER A 144 -15.43 1.05 14.07
N LEU A 145 -16.68 1.47 14.34
CA LEU A 145 -16.99 2.82 14.78
C LEU A 145 -17.12 2.87 16.31
N PRO A 146 -16.03 3.11 17.07
CA PRO A 146 -16.15 3.73 18.39
C PRO A 146 -16.69 5.16 18.24
N GLU A 147 -17.35 5.71 19.26
CA GLU A 147 -18.12 6.96 19.17
C GLU A 147 -17.33 8.19 18.65
N ASP A 148 -15.99 8.16 18.63
CA ASP A 148 -15.14 9.33 18.35
C ASP A 148 -14.07 9.16 17.25
N ASP A 149 -13.84 7.97 16.64
CA ASP A 149 -12.77 7.79 15.63
C ASP A 149 -13.13 6.77 14.52
N PHE A 150 -12.62 7.00 13.31
CA PHE A 150 -12.75 6.06 12.19
C PHE A 150 -11.55 5.12 12.15
N VAL A 151 -11.75 3.90 12.64
CA VAL A 151 -10.71 2.87 12.65
C VAL A 151 -11.04 1.78 11.65
N MET A 152 -10.14 1.57 10.69
CA MET A 152 -10.13 0.37 9.86
C MET A 152 -9.34 -0.74 10.55
N GLU A 153 -9.94 -1.92 10.62
CA GLU A 153 -9.33 -3.11 11.18
C GLU A 153 -9.17 -4.19 10.12
N SER A 154 -8.07 -4.94 10.22
CA SER A 154 -7.74 -6.09 9.36
C SER A 154 -7.80 -5.78 7.86
N ALA A 155 -7.27 -4.62 7.45
CA ALA A 155 -7.30 -4.22 6.05
C ALA A 155 -6.24 -4.99 5.23
N THR A 156 -6.63 -5.52 4.09
CA THR A 156 -5.71 -6.15 3.14
C THR A 156 -5.51 -5.27 1.92
N PHE A 157 -4.31 -5.27 1.36
CA PHE A 157 -3.99 -4.44 0.19
C PHE A 157 -3.10 -5.16 -0.82
N LYS A 158 -3.15 -4.64 -2.05
CA LYS A 158 -2.22 -4.94 -3.14
C LYS A 158 -1.55 -3.65 -3.59
N ALA A 159 -0.33 -3.75 -4.07
CA ALA A 159 0.47 -2.59 -4.49
C ALA A 159 1.15 -2.84 -5.83
N LEU A 160 1.52 -1.76 -6.50
CA LEU A 160 2.20 -1.82 -7.80
C LEU A 160 3.71 -2.07 -7.65
N ARG A 161 4.35 -1.38 -6.69
CA ARG A 161 5.80 -1.50 -6.44
C ARG A 161 6.16 -1.08 -5.03
N ILE A 162 7.39 -1.41 -4.64
CA ILE A 162 8.01 -0.93 -3.40
C ILE A 162 9.36 -0.27 -3.72
N SER A 163 9.76 0.70 -2.91
CA SER A 163 11.11 1.28 -2.90
C SER A 163 11.58 1.42 -1.46
N ALA A 164 12.86 1.20 -1.21
CA ALA A 164 13.47 1.46 0.08
C ALA A 164 14.59 2.50 -0.11
N GLU A 165 14.58 3.53 0.71
CA GLU A 165 15.59 4.57 0.77
C GLU A 165 16.23 4.57 2.15
N GLU A 166 17.56 4.66 2.21
CA GLU A 166 18.30 4.76 3.45
C GLU A 166 18.58 6.25 3.72
N VAL A 167 18.05 6.78 4.83
CA VAL A 167 18.25 8.17 5.22
C VAL A 167 19.51 8.26 6.09
N GLY A 168 20.67 8.03 5.47
CA GLY A 168 21.96 8.15 6.13
C GLY A 168 23.13 8.22 5.14
N GLY A 169 23.60 9.46 4.94
CA GLY A 169 24.83 9.85 4.26
C GLY A 169 25.16 11.29 4.64
#